data_AF-A0A2N1QR48-F1
#
_entry.id   AF-A0A2N1QR48-F1
#
_cell.length_a   1.000
_cell.length_b   1.000
_cell.length_c   1.000
_cell.angle_alpha   90.00
_cell.angle_beta   90.00
_cell.angle_gamma   90.00
#
_symmetry.space_group_name_H-M   'P 1'
#
loop_
_entity.id
_entity.type
_entity.pdbx_description
1 polymer ?
#
loop_
_entity_poly.entity_id
_entity_poly.type
_entity_poly.pdbx_seq_one_letter_code
_entity_poly.pdbx_strand_id
1 'polypeptide(L)'
;MFQDHRKFGFSNIMLVLVIAFLFMPLFVVVTYSFNASRGMRWTGFSLQWYYKLFFDSKELWRAFANSFVIAITSSIVATFLGSLSAIGIKWYKFKSRAYIQVVSFLPMVLPEVIIGISMLIFFTAVRIPLGMFSIFVAHTTFNLPFVFLLVSARLEEFDFSVIEAARDLGATERQTLMKVIV
;
A
#
# COMPACT_ATOMS: atom_id res chain seq x y z
N MET A 1 -14.29 42.91 -5.24
CA MET A 1 -15.05 43.05 -4.00
C MET A 1 -15.28 41.66 -3.43
N PHE A 2 -14.28 41.10 -2.76
CA PHE A 2 -14.29 39.74 -2.21
C PHE A 2 -14.52 39.83 -0.71
N GLN A 3 -15.78 39.65 -0.29
CA GLN A 3 -16.12 39.39 1.10
C GLN A 3 -17.10 38.22 1.12
N ASP A 4 -16.57 37.00 1.02
CA ASP A 4 -17.36 35.83 1.39
C ASP A 4 -17.21 35.60 2.90
N HIS A 5 -18.26 35.98 3.63
CA HIS A 5 -18.31 35.88 5.06
C HIS A 5 -18.47 34.41 5.44
N ARG A 6 -17.42 33.86 6.06
CA ARG A 6 -17.37 32.55 6.72
C ARG A 6 -18.69 32.21 7.43
N LYS A 7 -19.53 31.40 6.78
CA LYS A 7 -20.57 30.63 7.44
C LYS A 7 -20.20 29.16 7.27
N PHE A 8 -20.21 28.42 8.37
CA PHE A 8 -20.16 26.96 8.33
C PHE A 8 -21.33 26.47 7.48
N GLY A 9 -21.08 26.20 6.20
CA GLY A 9 -22.08 25.61 5.32
C GLY A 9 -22.38 24.18 5.73
N PHE A 10 -23.55 23.67 5.33
CA PHE A 10 -23.96 22.28 5.53
C PHE A 10 -22.86 21.29 5.11
N SER A 11 -22.16 21.57 4.00
CA SER A 11 -21.02 20.76 3.52
C SER A 11 -19.88 20.67 4.54
N ASN A 12 -19.49 21.77 5.18
CA ASN A 12 -18.42 21.78 6.18
C ASN A 12 -18.84 21.01 7.45
N ILE A 13 -20.11 21.14 7.85
CA ILE A 13 -20.66 20.39 8.99
C ILE A 13 -20.65 18.89 8.70
N MET A 14 -21.11 18.49 7.51
CA MET A 14 -21.09 17.09 7.07
C MET A 14 -19.66 16.55 6.98
N LEU A 15 -18.71 17.32 6.44
CA LEU A 15 -17.30 16.94 6.40
C LEU A 15 -16.75 16.68 7.82
N VAL A 16 -17.01 17.58 8.76
CA VAL A 16 -16.56 17.41 10.16
C VAL A 16 -17.19 16.17 10.79
N LEU A 17 -18.49 15.95 10.59
CA LEU A 17 -19.19 14.77 11.12
C LEU A 17 -18.66 13.46 10.55
N VAL A 18 -18.41 13.41 9.24
CA VAL A 18 -17.84 12.22 8.59
C VAL A 18 -16.43 11.94 9.11
N ILE A 19 -15.58 12.96 9.20
CA ILE A 19 -14.24 12.80 9.78
C ILE A 19 -14.34 12.34 11.24
N ALA A 20 -15.17 12.98 12.07
CA ALA A 20 -15.34 12.58 13.45
C ALA A 20 -15.82 11.13 13.59
N PHE A 21 -16.78 10.71 12.76
CA PHE A 21 -17.28 9.34 12.73
C PHE A 21 -16.21 8.33 12.33
N LEU A 22 -15.44 8.61 11.27
CA LEU A 22 -14.37 7.72 10.79
C LEU A 22 -13.25 7.55 11.82
N PHE A 23 -12.92 8.62 12.56
CA PHE A 23 -11.87 8.58 13.59
C PHE A 23 -12.38 8.15 14.97
N MET A 24 -13.68 8.05 15.20
CA MET A 24 -14.26 7.69 16.50
C MET A 24 -13.70 6.37 17.07
N PRO A 25 -13.55 5.26 16.30
CA PRO A 25 -12.95 4.04 16.82
C PRO A 25 -11.50 4.20 17.26
N LEU A 26 -10.72 5.04 16.57
CA LEU A 26 -9.33 5.34 16.96
C LEU A 26 -9.30 6.08 18.31
N PHE A 27 -10.22 7.02 18.53
CA PHE A 27 -10.34 7.68 19.83
C PHE A 27 -10.66 6.69 20.95
N VAL A 28 -11.53 5.69 20.71
CA VAL A 28 -11.79 4.63 21.68
C VAL A 28 -10.51 3.84 22.00
N VAL A 29 -9.73 3.45 20.99
CA VAL A 29 -8.45 2.74 21.23
C VAL A 29 -7.48 3.60 22.04
N VAL A 30 -7.37 4.89 21.73
CA VAL A 30 -6.51 5.83 22.45
C VAL A 30 -6.99 6.07 23.89
N THR A 31 -8.29 6.16 24.14
CA THR A 31 -8.77 6.32 25.53
C THR A 31 -8.51 5.06 26.35
N TYR A 32 -8.77 3.88 25.78
CA TYR A 32 -8.54 2.60 26.43
C TYR A 32 -7.06 2.26 26.62
N SER A 33 -6.14 2.83 25.85
CA SER A 33 -4.70 2.68 26.11
C SER A 33 -4.24 3.35 27.40
N PHE A 34 -5.06 4.22 27.99
CA PHE A 34 -4.86 4.77 29.34
C PHE A 34 -5.63 4.00 30.43
N ASN A 35 -6.30 2.89 30.12
CA ASN A 35 -7.04 2.12 31.12
C ASN A 35 -6.09 1.29 31.99
N ALA A 36 -6.25 1.37 33.31
CA ALA A 36 -5.52 0.55 34.27
C ALA A 36 -5.84 -0.95 34.19
N SER A 37 -6.95 -1.33 33.55
CA SER A 37 -7.35 -2.72 33.31
C SER A 37 -7.05 -3.18 31.87
N ARG A 38 -6.93 -4.50 31.69
CA ARG A 38 -6.87 -5.16 30.36
C ARG A 38 -8.24 -5.29 29.69
N GLY A 39 -9.33 -5.05 30.42
CA GLY A 39 -10.70 -5.22 29.93
C GLY A 39 -11.35 -3.94 29.43
N MET A 40 -12.55 -4.10 28.85
CA MET A 40 -13.41 -2.99 28.41
C MET A 40 -13.99 -2.16 29.58
N ARG A 41 -13.89 -2.65 30.81
CA ARG A 41 -14.33 -1.90 31.99
C ARG A 41 -13.28 -0.85 32.34
N TRP A 42 -13.70 0.41 32.37
CA TRP A 42 -12.86 1.50 32.85
C TRP A 42 -12.61 1.36 34.34
N THR A 43 -11.35 1.17 34.75
CA THR A 43 -10.99 1.05 36.17
C THR A 43 -10.22 2.26 36.69
N GLY A 44 -9.54 3.01 35.82
CA GLY A 44 -8.80 4.22 36.17
C GLY A 44 -7.79 4.61 35.10
N PHE A 45 -7.30 5.85 35.16
CA PHE A 45 -6.26 6.35 34.26
C PHE A 45 -4.88 5.81 34.68
N SER A 46 -4.11 5.29 33.73
CA SER A 46 -2.76 4.74 33.96
C SER A 46 -1.89 4.82 32.71
N LEU A 47 -0.60 5.07 32.90
CA LEU A 47 0.44 5.04 31.85
C LEU A 47 1.20 3.70 31.81
N GLN A 48 0.74 2.68 32.55
CA GLN A 48 1.43 1.40 32.70
C GLN A 48 1.76 0.71 31.36
N TRP A 49 0.87 0.82 30.36
CA TRP A 49 1.07 0.18 29.05
C TRP A 49 2.18 0.83 28.26
N TYR A 50 2.31 2.16 28.35
CA TYR A 50 3.40 2.91 27.76
C TYR A 50 4.73 2.58 28.46
N TYR A 51 4.75 2.54 29.79
CA TYR A 51 5.94 2.11 30.53
C TYR A 51 6.38 0.71 30.11
N LYS A 52 5.45 -0.26 30.12
CA LYS A 52 5.72 -1.64 29.70
C LYS A 52 6.18 -1.72 28.24
N LEU A 53 5.61 -0.90 27.34
CA LEU A 53 5.99 -0.83 25.94
C LEU A 53 7.45 -0.40 25.76
N PHE A 54 7.88 0.66 26.46
CA PHE A 54 9.23 1.21 26.30
C PHE A 54 10.30 0.42 27.06
N PHE A 55 9.98 -0.13 28.23
CA PHE A 55 10.99 -0.74 29.11
C PHE A 55 11.00 -2.28 29.06
N ASP A 56 9.85 -2.93 28.89
CA ASP A 56 9.74 -4.39 29.05
C ASP A 56 9.46 -5.14 27.73
N SER A 57 9.05 -4.44 26.67
CA SER A 57 8.49 -5.07 25.45
C SER A 57 9.48 -5.17 24.29
N LYS A 58 10.69 -5.72 24.53
CA LYS A 58 11.73 -5.87 23.48
C LYS A 58 11.26 -6.66 22.25
N GLU A 59 10.45 -7.70 22.45
CA GLU A 59 9.92 -8.50 21.35
C GLU A 59 8.95 -7.71 20.46
N LEU A 60 8.15 -6.83 21.06
CA LEU A 60 7.20 -5.98 20.32
C LEU A 60 7.96 -4.97 19.45
N TRP A 61 9.04 -4.39 19.96
CA TRP A 61 9.93 -3.53 19.16
C TRP A 61 10.62 -4.27 18.02
N ARG A 62 11.04 -5.53 18.25
CA ARG A 62 11.58 -6.38 17.17
C ARG A 62 10.52 -6.68 16.11
N ALA A 63 9.30 -7.01 16.52
CA ALA A 63 8.19 -7.24 15.60
C ALA A 63 7.87 -5.98 14.77
N PHE A 64 7.82 -4.82 15.42
CA PHE A 64 7.64 -3.52 14.76
C PHE A 64 8.76 -3.25 13.73
N ALA A 65 10.02 -3.44 14.11
CA ALA A 65 11.15 -3.25 13.21
C ALA A 65 11.07 -4.21 12.00
N ASN A 66 10.70 -5.46 12.22
CA ASN A 66 10.47 -6.41 11.13
C ASN A 66 9.34 -5.94 10.20
N SER A 67 8.18 -5.58 10.75
CA SER A 67 7.07 -5.05 9.94
C SER A 67 7.48 -3.82 9.13
N PHE A 68 8.25 -2.91 9.73
CA PHE A 68 8.74 -1.72 9.05
C PHE A 68 9.69 -2.04 7.89
N VAL A 69 10.66 -2.94 8.11
CA VAL A 69 11.59 -3.39 7.07
C VAL A 69 10.84 -4.07 5.93
N ILE A 70 9.90 -4.98 6.23
CA ILE A 70 9.06 -5.64 5.21
C ILE A 70 8.24 -4.62 4.44
N ALA A 71 7.57 -3.68 5.12
CA ALA A 71 6.71 -2.69 4.48
C ALA A 71 7.50 -1.84 3.47
N ILE A 72 8.67 -1.34 3.85
CA ILE A 72 9.51 -0.53 2.96
C ILE A 72 10.06 -1.36 1.81
N THR A 73 10.68 -2.50 2.11
CA THR A 73 11.33 -3.31 1.07
C THR A 73 10.33 -3.86 0.06
N SER A 74 9.20 -4.41 0.53
CA SER A 74 8.15 -4.95 -0.36
C SER A 74 7.45 -3.86 -1.15
N SER A 75 7.21 -2.67 -0.57
CA SER A 75 6.59 -1.56 -1.32
C SER A 75 7.50 -1.02 -2.41
N ILE A 76 8.81 -0.87 -2.16
CA ILE A 76 9.78 -0.44 -3.18
C ILE A 76 9.82 -1.44 -4.33
N VAL A 77 9.96 -2.74 -4.01
CA VAL A 77 10.07 -3.78 -5.04
C VAL A 77 8.77 -3.93 -5.82
N ALA A 78 7.61 -3.93 -5.14
CA ALA A 78 6.32 -3.98 -5.81
C ALA A 78 6.07 -2.73 -6.68
N THR A 79 6.46 -1.54 -6.20
CA THR A 79 6.35 -0.29 -6.98
C THR A 79 7.18 -0.38 -8.24
N PHE A 80 8.43 -0.81 -8.12
CA PHE A 80 9.34 -0.96 -9.26
C PHE A 80 8.82 -1.98 -10.27
N LEU A 81 8.49 -3.19 -9.82
CA LEU A 81 8.03 -4.28 -10.69
C LEU A 81 6.65 -3.96 -11.30
N GLY A 82 5.69 -3.49 -10.51
CA GLY A 82 4.35 -3.15 -10.97
C GLY A 82 4.35 -1.99 -11.97
N SER A 83 5.18 -0.98 -11.74
CA SER A 83 5.33 0.14 -12.69
C SER A 83 5.95 -0.32 -14.00
N LEU A 84 7.02 -1.12 -13.95
CA LEU A 84 7.64 -1.68 -15.16
C LEU A 84 6.66 -2.56 -15.94
N SER A 85 5.87 -3.39 -15.26
CA SER A 85 4.84 -4.20 -15.90
C SER A 85 3.76 -3.35 -16.56
N ALA A 86 3.27 -2.30 -15.89
CA ALA A 86 2.25 -1.40 -16.42
C ALA A 86 2.76 -0.63 -17.65
N ILE A 87 3.94 -0.03 -17.54
CA ILE A 87 4.60 0.69 -18.64
C ILE A 87 4.86 -0.26 -19.80
N GLY A 88 5.45 -1.44 -19.56
CA GLY A 88 5.76 -2.41 -20.62
C GLY A 88 4.52 -2.90 -21.37
N ILE A 89 3.41 -3.12 -20.66
CA ILE A 89 2.13 -3.53 -21.24
C ILE A 89 1.51 -2.42 -22.11
N LYS A 90 1.65 -1.16 -21.72
CA LYS A 90 1.13 -0.02 -22.49
C LYS A 90 2.03 0.32 -23.68
N TRP A 91 3.35 0.26 -23.50
CA TRP A 91 4.35 0.66 -24.49
C TRP A 91 4.50 -0.35 -25.62
N TYR A 92 4.48 -1.66 -25.33
CA TYR A 92 4.72 -2.70 -26.34
C TYR A 92 3.46 -3.50 -26.67
N LYS A 93 3.28 -3.82 -27.96
CA LYS A 93 2.26 -4.76 -28.44
C LYS A 93 2.89 -6.16 -28.59
N PHE A 94 2.44 -7.11 -27.78
CA PHE A 94 2.89 -8.51 -27.85
C PHE A 94 1.74 -9.47 -27.51
N LYS A 95 1.83 -10.71 -28.01
CA LYS A 95 0.74 -11.70 -27.96
C LYS A 95 0.30 -12.09 -26.54
N SER A 96 1.25 -12.15 -25.59
CA SER A 96 0.98 -12.58 -24.20
C SER A 96 0.52 -11.46 -23.27
N ARG A 97 0.20 -10.26 -23.78
CA ARG A 97 -0.19 -9.10 -22.97
C ARG A 97 -1.39 -9.39 -22.06
N ALA A 98 -2.43 -10.02 -22.62
CA ALA A 98 -3.64 -10.35 -21.88
C ALA A 98 -3.36 -11.31 -20.71
N TYR A 99 -2.46 -12.29 -20.91
CA TYR A 99 -2.07 -13.22 -19.86
C TYR A 99 -1.37 -12.49 -18.70
N ILE A 100 -0.41 -11.62 -18.98
CA ILE A 100 0.29 -10.84 -17.94
C ILE A 100 -0.69 -9.95 -17.18
N GLN A 101 -1.63 -9.30 -17.87
CA GLN A 101 -2.66 -8.49 -17.23
C GLN A 101 -3.53 -9.33 -16.28
N VAL A 102 -4.03 -10.47 -16.74
CA VAL A 102 -4.88 -11.36 -15.92
C VAL A 102 -4.12 -11.86 -14.70
N VAL A 103 -2.90 -12.36 -14.87
CA VAL A 103 -2.08 -12.84 -13.75
C VAL A 103 -1.76 -11.71 -12.77
N SER A 104 -1.53 -10.49 -13.26
CA SER A 104 -1.26 -9.33 -12.41
C SER A 104 -2.47 -8.92 -11.58
N PHE A 105 -3.69 -9.06 -12.11
CA PHE A 105 -4.93 -8.75 -11.38
C PHE A 105 -5.47 -9.89 -10.53
N LEU A 106 -5.08 -11.14 -10.80
CA LEU A 106 -5.63 -12.31 -10.14
C LEU A 106 -5.55 -12.24 -8.59
N PRO A 107 -4.43 -11.83 -7.97
CA PRO A 107 -4.36 -11.75 -6.50
C PRO A 107 -5.29 -10.69 -5.90
N MET A 108 -5.73 -9.69 -6.68
CA MET A 108 -6.64 -8.66 -6.20
C MET A 108 -8.07 -9.17 -6.01
N VAL A 109 -8.46 -10.20 -6.76
CA VAL A 109 -9.82 -10.75 -6.76
C VAL A 109 -9.97 -11.87 -5.73
N LEU A 110 -8.88 -12.56 -5.39
CA LEU A 110 -8.90 -13.65 -4.44
C LEU A 110 -8.98 -13.13 -3.00
N PRO A 111 -9.71 -13.82 -2.10
CA PRO A 111 -9.67 -13.52 -0.67
C PRO A 111 -8.24 -13.57 -0.12
N GLU A 112 -7.84 -12.56 0.64
CA GLU A 112 -6.47 -12.42 1.13
C GLU A 112 -6.00 -13.63 1.96
N VAL A 113 -6.91 -14.18 2.77
CA VAL A 113 -6.64 -15.38 3.59
C VAL A 113 -6.28 -16.58 2.71
N ILE A 114 -6.92 -16.74 1.55
CA ILE A 114 -6.63 -17.84 0.62
C ILE A 114 -5.21 -17.69 0.08
N ILE A 115 -4.83 -16.51 -0.40
CA ILE A 115 -3.47 -16.25 -0.90
C ILE A 115 -2.43 -16.50 0.20
N GLY A 116 -2.71 -16.05 1.44
CA GLY A 116 -1.83 -16.26 2.58
C GLY A 116 -1.58 -17.74 2.88
N ILE A 117 -2.65 -18.54 2.93
CA ILE A 117 -2.55 -19.99 3.14
C ILE A 117 -1.86 -20.66 1.94
N SER A 118 -2.17 -20.26 0.71
CA SER A 118 -1.52 -20.80 -0.49
C SER A 118 -0.01 -20.52 -0.51
N MET A 119 0.42 -19.32 -0.11
CA MET A 119 1.85 -18.98 0.03
C MET A 119 2.52 -19.81 1.12
N LEU A 120 1.87 -20.00 2.27
CA LEU A 120 2.41 -20.85 3.35
C LEU A 120 2.62 -22.30 2.88
N ILE A 121 1.62 -22.87 2.20
CA ILE A 121 1.70 -24.22 1.63
C ILE A 121 2.80 -24.27 0.57
N PHE A 122 2.86 -23.27 -0.33
CA PHE A 122 3.88 -23.18 -1.36
C PHE A 122 5.29 -23.18 -0.76
N PHE A 123 5.61 -22.24 0.14
CA PHE A 123 6.95 -22.16 0.74
C PHE A 123 7.34 -23.45 1.45
N THR A 124 6.41 -24.04 2.21
CA THR A 124 6.62 -25.33 2.87
C THR A 124 6.88 -26.46 1.86
N ALA A 125 6.11 -26.52 0.77
CA ALA A 125 6.24 -27.56 -0.25
C ALA A 125 7.57 -27.49 -1.00
N VAL A 126 8.07 -26.29 -1.31
CA VAL A 126 9.40 -26.09 -1.92
C VAL A 126 10.55 -26.02 -0.90
N ARG A 127 10.26 -26.28 0.39
CA ARG A 127 11.23 -26.27 1.50
C ARG A 127 11.95 -24.93 1.69
N ILE A 128 11.30 -23.83 1.36
CA ILE A 128 11.78 -22.48 1.69
C ILE A 128 11.46 -22.24 3.19
N PRO A 129 12.47 -21.90 4.02
CA PRO A 129 12.24 -21.67 5.43
C PRO A 129 11.33 -20.46 5.65
N LEU A 130 10.36 -20.61 6.56
CA LEU A 130 9.46 -19.53 6.94
C LEU A 130 10.22 -18.49 7.76
N GLY A 131 10.07 -17.22 7.39
CA GLY A 131 10.72 -16.12 8.07
C GLY A 131 10.59 -14.81 7.30
N MET A 132 11.53 -13.91 7.51
CA MET A 132 11.50 -12.57 6.94
C MET A 132 11.40 -12.57 5.41
N PHE A 133 12.11 -13.47 4.74
CA PHE A 133 12.11 -13.59 3.28
C PHE A 133 10.76 -14.06 2.73
N SER A 134 10.17 -15.11 3.30
CA SER A 134 8.86 -15.61 2.85
C SER A 134 7.76 -14.56 3.04
N ILE A 135 7.83 -13.79 4.14
CA ILE A 135 6.91 -12.67 4.41
C ILE A 135 7.12 -11.55 3.39
N PHE A 136 8.38 -11.17 3.11
CA PHE A 136 8.71 -10.17 2.10
C PHE A 136 8.17 -10.54 0.71
N VAL A 137 8.37 -11.79 0.27
CA VAL A 137 7.85 -12.28 -1.02
C VAL A 137 6.33 -12.23 -1.04
N ALA A 138 5.67 -12.72 0.01
CA ALA A 138 4.21 -12.69 0.10
C ALA A 138 3.67 -11.25 0.00
N HIS A 139 4.16 -10.31 0.82
CA HIS A 139 3.74 -8.91 0.76
C HIS A 139 4.03 -8.25 -0.59
N THR A 140 5.16 -8.56 -1.22
CA THR A 140 5.47 -8.06 -2.57
C THR A 140 4.43 -8.56 -3.57
N THR A 141 4.05 -9.84 -3.51
CA THR A 141 2.98 -10.41 -4.35
C THR A 141 1.62 -9.76 -4.11
N PHE A 142 1.27 -9.47 -2.85
CA PHE A 142 0.03 -8.76 -2.52
C PHE A 142 0.01 -7.32 -3.04
N ASN A 143 1.14 -6.62 -2.98
CA ASN A 143 1.22 -5.21 -3.37
C ASN A 143 1.23 -5.01 -4.89
N LEU A 144 1.76 -5.97 -5.65
CA LEU A 144 1.89 -5.91 -7.12
C LEU A 144 0.60 -5.51 -7.87
N PRO A 145 -0.58 -6.13 -7.66
CA PRO A 145 -1.81 -5.77 -8.37
C PRO A 145 -2.20 -4.30 -8.15
N PHE A 146 -2.05 -3.77 -6.93
CA PHE A 146 -2.45 -2.41 -6.59
C PHE A 146 -1.56 -1.38 -7.29
N VAL A 147 -0.24 -1.61 -7.28
CA VAL A 147 0.71 -0.76 -8.02
C VAL A 147 0.39 -0.82 -9.51
N PHE A 148 0.25 -2.02 -10.07
CA PHE A 148 -0.01 -2.20 -11.49
C PHE A 148 -1.31 -1.48 -11.91
N LEU A 149 -2.37 -1.59 -11.12
CA LEU A 149 -3.64 -0.91 -11.36
C LEU A 149 -3.49 0.62 -11.35
N LEU A 150 -2.88 1.16 -10.30
CA LEU A 150 -2.72 2.61 -10.12
C LEU A 150 -1.87 3.22 -11.23
N VAL A 151 -0.74 2.60 -11.58
CA VAL A 151 0.13 3.07 -12.66
C VAL A 151 -0.56 2.92 -14.01
N SER A 152 -1.26 1.81 -14.26
CA SER A 152 -2.01 1.62 -15.52
C SER A 152 -3.10 2.68 -15.71
N ALA A 153 -3.84 3.01 -14.65
CA ALA A 153 -4.85 4.06 -14.69
C ALA A 153 -4.23 5.44 -14.98
N ARG A 154 -3.06 5.74 -14.40
CA ARG A 154 -2.33 6.99 -14.69
C ARG A 154 -1.80 7.06 -16.11
N LEU A 155 -1.30 5.94 -16.65
CA LEU A 155 -0.87 5.86 -18.05
C LEU A 155 -2.04 5.98 -19.04
N GLU A 156 -3.29 5.72 -18.63
CA GLU A 156 -4.46 5.95 -19.48
C GLU A 156 -4.83 7.42 -19.63
N GLU A 157 -4.53 8.23 -18.62
CA GLU A 157 -4.69 9.68 -18.65
C GLU A 157 -3.52 10.39 -19.37
N PHE A 158 -2.44 9.67 -19.67
CA PHE A 158 -1.23 10.22 -20.29
C PHE A 158 -1.37 10.39 -21.81
N ASP A 159 -1.04 11.57 -22.34
CA ASP A 159 -1.02 11.82 -23.78
C ASP A 159 0.25 11.24 -24.42
N PHE A 160 0.08 10.14 -25.16
CA PHE A 160 1.17 9.46 -25.85
C PHE A 160 1.78 10.26 -27.01
N SER A 161 1.17 11.37 -27.45
CA SER A 161 1.77 12.25 -28.46
C SER A 161 3.14 12.81 -28.04
N VAL A 162 3.34 13.01 -26.73
CA VAL A 162 4.61 13.51 -26.18
C VAL A 162 5.74 12.49 -26.37
N ILE A 163 5.43 11.19 -26.37
CA ILE A 163 6.40 10.11 -26.64
C ILE A 163 6.81 10.10 -28.11
N GLU A 164 5.87 10.33 -29.02
CA GLU A 164 6.13 10.46 -30.46
C GLU A 164 7.02 11.68 -30.73
N ALA A 165 6.69 12.83 -30.15
CA ALA A 165 7.50 14.05 -30.26
C ALA A 165 8.94 13.87 -29.73
N ALA A 166 9.12 13.13 -28.63
CA ALA A 166 10.45 12.83 -28.11
C ALA A 166 11.28 11.98 -29.10
N ARG A 167 10.65 11.00 -29.75
CA ARG A 167 11.31 10.17 -30.78
C ARG A 167 11.64 10.98 -32.03
N ASP A 168 10.77 11.91 -32.43
CA ASP A 168 11.02 12.82 -33.56
C ASP A 168 12.23 13.74 -33.30
N LEU A 169 12.45 14.12 -32.04
CA LEU A 169 13.65 14.85 -31.60
C LEU A 169 14.91 13.97 -31.45
N GLY A 170 14.82 12.68 -31.83
CA GLY A 170 15.94 11.74 -31.79
C GLY A 170 16.19 11.09 -30.43
N ALA A 171 15.25 11.17 -29.49
CA ALA A 171 15.39 10.50 -28.20
C ALA A 171 15.32 8.98 -28.35
N THR A 172 16.27 8.28 -27.72
CA THR A 172 16.26 6.82 -27.59
C THR A 172 15.14 6.36 -26.65
N GLU A 173 14.68 5.11 -26.77
CA GLU A 173 13.64 4.53 -25.89
C GLU A 173 13.95 4.71 -24.40
N ARG A 174 15.23 4.56 -24.00
CA ARG A 174 15.66 4.77 -22.61
C ARG A 174 15.54 6.23 -22.19
N GLN A 175 15.86 7.18 -23.07
CA GLN A 175 15.72 8.61 -22.78
C GLN A 175 14.25 9.00 -22.66
N THR A 176 13.40 8.52 -23.57
CA THR A 176 11.96 8.73 -23.51
C THR A 176 11.38 8.18 -22.20
N LEU A 177 11.77 6.97 -21.80
CA LEU A 177 11.29 6.38 -20.55
C LEU A 177 11.70 7.23 -19.32
N MET A 178 12.97 7.59 -19.22
CA MET A 178 13.52 8.24 -18.02
C MET A 178 13.28 9.74 -17.93
N LYS A 179 12.97 10.42 -19.05
CA LYS A 179 12.81 11.89 -19.09
C LYS A 179 11.40 12.36 -19.42
N VAL A 180 10.54 11.49 -19.94
CA VAL A 180 9.20 11.86 -20.41
C VAL A 180 8.11 11.11 -19.62
N ILE A 181 8.30 9.82 -19.34
CA ILE A 181 7.30 9.01 -18.63
C ILE A 181 7.50 9.00 -17.12
N VAL A 182 8.74 8.78 -16.67
CA VAL A 182 9.12 8.78 -15.24
C VAL A 182 9.51 10.19 -14.82
#